data_AF-A0A2A2QVY0-F1
#
_entry.id   AF-A0A2A2QVY0-F1
#
_cell.length_a   1.000
_cell.length_b   1.000
_cell.length_c   1.000
_cell.angle_alpha   90.00
_cell.angle_beta   90.00
_cell.angle_gamma   90.00
#
_symmetry.space_group_name_H-M   'P 1'
#
loop_
_entity.id
_entity.type
_entity.pdbx_description
1 polymer ?
#
loop_
_entity_poly.entity_id
_entity_poly.type
_entity_poly.pdbx_seq_one_letter_code
_entity_poly.pdbx_strand_id
1 'polypeptide(L)' 'MRVDDWKLVGAAGEPWELYDLKTDRAEQQNLAAALPQQVRELERVWQRQADSFTELVKKTLASQPRPKGVSSKARNQFN' A
#
# COMPACT_ATOMS: atom_id res chain seq x y z
N MET A 1 4.59 1.66 7.45
CA MET A 1 3.64 1.05 8.40
C MET A 1 4.18 1.12 9.83
N ARG A 2 3.33 1.06 10.85
CA ARG A 2 3.73 1.08 12.26
C ARG A 2 3.27 -0.20 12.96
N VAL A 3 4.15 -0.80 13.76
CA VAL A 3 3.88 -1.95 14.62
C VAL A 3 4.50 -1.66 15.98
N ASP A 4 3.64 -1.47 16.99
CA ASP A 4 4.04 -1.04 18.34
C ASP A 4 4.91 0.25 18.31
N ASP A 5 6.16 0.11 18.77
CA ASP A 5 7.16 1.17 18.80
C ASP A 5 7.96 1.27 17.49
N TRP A 6 7.83 0.31 16.57
CA TRP A 6 8.59 0.29 15.33
C TRP A 6 7.84 0.94 14.18
N LYS A 7 8.57 1.72 13.38
CA LYS A 7 8.08 2.33 12.16
C LYS A 7 8.93 1.88 10.98
N LEU A 8 8.29 1.28 9.99
CA LEU A 8 8.90 0.95 8.70
C LEU A 8 8.43 1.94 7.63
N VAL A 9 9.35 2.58 6.93
CA VAL A 9 9.07 3.51 5.82
C VAL A 9 9.80 3.01 4.58
N GLY A 10 9.16 3.08 3.42
CA GLY A 10 9.79 2.69 2.17
C GLY A 10 9.12 3.42 1.01
N ALA A 11 9.94 4.05 0.18
CA ALA A 11 9.50 4.57 -1.11
C ALA A 11 9.63 3.49 -2.18
N ALA A 12 8.84 3.59 -3.24
CA ALA A 12 8.88 2.63 -4.33
C ALA A 12 10.27 2.64 -5.00
N GLY A 13 10.94 1.49 -4.99
CA GLY A 13 12.28 1.33 -5.58
C GLY A 13 13.45 1.70 -4.65
N GLU A 14 13.18 2.22 -3.46
CA GLU A 14 14.20 2.55 -2.45
C GLU A 14 14.27 1.47 -1.36
N PRO A 15 15.42 1.33 -0.67
CA PRO A 15 15.53 0.46 0.49
C PRO A 15 14.55 0.87 1.60
N TRP A 16 14.13 -0.11 2.39
CA TRP A 16 13.35 0.16 3.59
C TRP A 16 14.17 0.91 4.63
N GLU A 17 13.52 1.85 5.29
CA GLU A 17 14.00 2.59 6.45
C GLU A 17 13.25 2.13 7.70
N LEU A 18 13.97 2.07 8.81
CA LEU A 18 13.44 1.60 10.09
C LEU A 18 13.71 2.63 11.18
N TYR A 19 12.68 2.97 11.95
CA TYR A 19 12.78 3.89 13.07
C TYR A 19 12.17 3.28 14.34
N ASP A 20 12.80 3.57 15.47
CA ASP A 20 12.26 3.27 16.80
C ASP A 20 11.55 4.52 17.35
N LEU A 21 10.22 4.53 17.32
CA LEU A 21 9.39 5.64 17.80
C LEU A 21 9.39 5.77 19.33
N LYS A 22 9.85 4.76 20.07
CA LYS A 22 9.95 4.85 21.53
C LYS A 22 11.04 5.83 21.93
N THR A 23 12.18 5.73 21.28
CA THR A 23 13.39 6.52 21.58
C THR A 23 13.57 7.70 20.62
N ASP A 24 13.05 7.59 19.40
CA ASP A 24 13.19 8.56 18.33
C ASP A 24 11.84 8.85 17.65
N ARG A 25 10.99 9.61 18.34
CA ARG A 25 9.69 10.05 17.82
C ARG A 25 9.77 10.93 16.57
N ALA A 26 10.94 11.52 16.31
CA ALA A 26 11.15 12.41 15.18
C ALA A 26 11.66 11.68 13.93
N GLU A 27 11.82 10.34 13.98
CA GLU A 27 12.28 9.53 12.84
C GLU A 27 13.62 10.05 12.27
N GLN A 28 14.54 10.47 13.15
CA GLN A 28 15.84 11.04 12.77
C GLN A 28 16.89 9.97 12.45
N GLN A 29 16.82 8.78 13.05
CA GLN A 29 17.83 7.74 12.92
C GLN A 29 17.30 6.52 12.18
N ASN A 30 17.79 6.32 10.95
CA ASN A 30 17.51 5.12 10.18
C ASN A 30 18.33 3.93 10.72
N LEU A 31 17.64 2.96 11.30
CA LEU A 31 18.18 1.73 11.89
C LEU A 31 18.14 0.53 10.92
N ALA A 32 17.73 0.71 9.67
CA ALA A 32 17.53 -0.41 8.75
C ALA A 32 18.81 -1.21 8.49
N ALA A 33 19.94 -0.53 8.37
CA ALA A 33 21.26 -1.17 8.20
C ALA A 33 21.73 -1.86 9.49
N ALA A 34 21.36 -1.34 10.66
CA ALA A 34 21.74 -1.89 11.96
C ALA A 34 20.89 -3.10 12.37
N LEU A 35 19.60 -3.10 11.98
CA LEU A 35 18.61 -4.12 12.35
C LEU A 35 17.92 -4.74 11.13
N PRO A 36 18.66 -5.40 10.22
CA PRO A 36 18.10 -5.93 8.98
C PRO A 36 17.10 -7.08 9.20
N GLN A 37 17.17 -7.78 10.34
CA GLN A 37 16.16 -8.79 10.69
C GLN A 37 14.80 -8.14 10.99
N GLN A 38 14.80 -7.04 11.75
CA GLN A 38 13.58 -6.31 12.10
C GLN A 38 12.91 -5.72 10.85
N VAL A 39 13.71 -5.18 9.92
CA VAL A 39 13.25 -4.75 8.60
C VAL A 39 12.50 -5.87 7.88
N ARG A 40 13.11 -7.07 7.76
CA ARG A 40 12.50 -8.21 7.07
C ARG A 40 11.21 -8.71 7.72
N GLU A 41 11.11 -8.66 9.05
CA GLU A 41 9.89 -9.03 9.75
C GLU A 41 8.75 -8.06 9.45
N LEU A 42 9.04 -6.76 9.57
CA LEU A 42 8.09 -5.70 9.30
C LEU A 42 7.70 -5.66 7.82
N GLU A 43 8.64 -5.86 6.90
CA GLU A 43 8.39 -5.97 5.47
C GLU A 43 7.39 -7.10 5.17
N ARG A 44 7.57 -8.29 5.78
CA ARG A 44 6.63 -9.40 5.61
C ARG A 44 5.22 -9.07 6.13
N VAL A 45 5.12 -8.35 7.24
CA VAL A 45 3.84 -7.89 7.78
C VAL A 45 3.18 -6.88 6.83
N TRP A 46 3.96 -5.96 6.26
CA TRP A 46 3.49 -5.00 5.28
C TRP A 46 2.99 -5.69 4.00
N GLN A 47 3.77 -6.62 3.45
CA GLN A 47 3.44 -7.35 2.24
C GLN A 47 2.12 -8.11 2.38
N ARG A 48 1.90 -8.80 3.51
CA ARG A 48 0.62 -9.48 3.77
C ARG A 48 -0.58 -8.54 3.76
N GLN A 49 -0.42 -7.33 4.29
CA GLN A 49 -1.49 -6.32 4.27
C GLN A 49 -1.74 -5.82 2.84
N ALA A 50 -0.67 -5.51 2.09
CA ALA A 50 -0.76 -5.08 0.70
C ALA A 50 -1.43 -6.14 -0.20
N ASP A 51 -1.08 -7.42 -0.01
CA ASP A 51 -1.69 -8.54 -0.72
C ASP A 51 -3.18 -8.65 -0.38
N SER A 52 -3.54 -8.51 0.90
CA SER A 52 -4.93 -8.55 1.35
C SER A 52 -5.79 -7.44 0.72
N PHE A 53 -5.24 -6.22 0.62
CA PHE A 53 -5.90 -5.12 -0.09
C PHE A 53 -6.05 -5.41 -1.58
N THR A 54 -5.02 -5.95 -2.21
CA THR A 54 -5.05 -6.32 -3.63
C THR A 54 -6.11 -7.38 -3.90
N GLU A 55 -6.23 -8.39 -3.04
CA GLU A 55 -7.26 -9.43 -3.14
C GLU A 55 -8.67 -8.87 -2.92
N LEU A 56 -8.83 -7.93 -1.97
CA LEU A 56 -10.10 -7.24 -1.77
C LEU A 56 -10.51 -6.44 -3.00
N VAL A 57 -9.57 -5.73 -3.65
CA VAL A 57 -9.81 -5.01 -4.90
C VAL A 57 -10.25 -5.96 -6.00
N LYS A 58 -9.57 -7.10 -6.19
CA LYS A 58 -9.97 -8.10 -7.21
C LYS A 58 -11.39 -8.63 -6.99
N LYS A 59 -11.73 -8.98 -5.75
CA LYS A 59 -13.08 -9.47 -5.38
C LYS A 59 -14.16 -8.42 -5.61
N THR A 60 -13.88 -7.17 -5.23
CA THR A 60 -14.83 -6.07 -5.38
C THR A 60 -14.99 -5.67 -6.85
N LEU A 61 -13.94 -5.68 -7.66
CA LEU A 61 -14.02 -5.38 -9.10
C LEU A 61 -15.02 -6.27 -9.83
N ALA A 62 -15.10 -7.55 -9.45
CA ALA A 62 -16.08 -8.51 -10.00
C ALA A 62 -17.54 -8.21 -9.58
N SER A 63 -17.73 -7.45 -8.50
CA SER A 63 -19.04 -7.11 -7.92
C SER A 63 -19.40 -5.63 -8.05
N GLN A 64 -18.55 -4.79 -8.67
CA GLN A 64 -18.83 -3.38 -8.89
C GLN A 64 -20.02 -3.25 -9.86
N PRO A 65 -21.13 -2.61 -9.46
CA PRO A 65 -22.20 -2.31 -10.40
C PRO A 65 -21.62 -1.42 -11.51
N ARG A 66 -21.81 -1.83 -12.77
CA ARG A 66 -21.39 -1.02 -13.92
C ARG A 66 -21.96 0.39 -13.76
N PRO A 67 -21.17 1.46 -14.03
CA PRO A 67 -21.69 2.81 -13.96
C PRO A 67 -22.95 2.91 -14.82
N LYS A 68 -24.09 3.22 -14.19
CA LYS A 68 -25.36 3.42 -14.90
C LYS A 68 -25.24 4.70 -15.74
N GLY A 69 -25.09 4.51 -17.05
CA GLY A 69 -25.50 5.48 -18.06
C GLY A 69 -24.48 6.57 -18.41
N VAL A 70 -23.61 6.28 -19.37
CA VAL A 70 -23.37 7.24 -20.46
C VAL A 70 -24.13 6.70 -21.66
N SER A 71 -25.33 7.22 -21.87
CA SER A 71 -26.11 6.96 -23.08
C SER A 71 -25.29 7.39 -24.28
N SER A 72 -24.78 6.42 -25.05
CA SER A 72 -24.27 6.69 -26.39
C SER A 72 -25.46 7.14 -27.22
N LYS A 73 -25.59 8.46 -27.40
CA LYS A 73 -26.66 9.04 -28.21
C LYS A 73 -26.32 8.69 -29.66
N ALA A 74 -26.99 7.66 -30.17
CA ALA A 74 -27.07 7.36 -31.58
C ALA A 74 -27.36 8.66 -32.35
N ARG A 75 -26.50 9.01 -33.31
CA ARG A 75 -26.89 9.86 -34.43
C ARG A 75 -26.98 8.96 -35.65
N ASN A 76 -28.22 8.60 -35.96
CA ASN A 76 -28.62 8.03 -37.23
C ASN A 76 -28.09 8.90 -38.38
N GLN A 77 -27.41 8.22 -39.30
CA GLN A 77 -27.51 8.41 -40.74
C GLN A 77 -28.88 8.97 -41.19
N PHE A 78 -28.90 10.13 -41.87
CA PHE A 78 -29.87 10.47 -42.92
C PHE A 78 -29.36 11.66 -43.77
N ASN A 79 -29.35 11.39 -45.08
CA ASN A 79 -29.26 12.26 -46.27
C ASN A 79 -27.90 12.88 -46.63
#